data_AF-A0A2R7Y0A3-F1
#
_entry.id   AF-A0A2R7Y0A3-F1
#
_cell.length_a   1.000
_cell.length_b   1.000
_cell.length_c   1.000
_cell.angle_alpha   90.00
_cell.angle_beta   90.00
_cell.angle_gamma   90.00
#
_symmetry.space_group_name_H-M   'P 1'
#
loop_
_entity.id
_entity.type
_entity.pdbx_description
1 polymer ?
#
loop_
_entity_poly.entity_id
_entity_poly.type
_entity_poly.pdbx_seq_one_letter_code
_entity_poly.pdbx_strand_id
1 'polypeptide(L)'
;MNLLVIFTGTTSYYIIEMVETSEKGSDMNKYKKELQEEIKAEKNQDTSYKTKVLTKYLKNDNVEVKNKAFSSIFSQFTTSSSKS
;
A
#
# COMPACT_ATOMS: atom_id res chain seq x y z
N MET A 1 -14.72 -10.83 11.07
CA MET A 1 -15.75 -10.56 10.05
C MET A 1 -15.24 -9.42 9.18
N ASN A 2 -14.70 -9.70 8.00
CA ASN A 2 -14.25 -8.66 7.06
C ASN A 2 -15.41 -8.33 6.12
N LEU A 3 -16.05 -7.19 6.35
CA LEU A 3 -17.02 -6.65 5.43
C LEU A 3 -16.29 -5.69 4.49
N LEU A 4 -15.89 -6.17 3.32
CA LEU A 4 -15.35 -5.31 2.26
C LEU A 4 -16.53 -4.76 1.44
N VAL A 5 -16.94 -3.52 1.71
CA VAL A 5 -17.96 -2.81 0.93
C VAL A 5 -17.27 -1.75 0.07
N ILE A 6 -17.26 -1.93 -1.25
CA ILE A 6 -16.88 -0.87 -2.19
C ILE A 6 -18.17 -0.43 -2.90
N PHE A 7 -18.81 0.62 -2.38
CA PHE A 7 -19.98 1.25 -3.01
C PHE A 7 -19.67 2.71 -3.30
N THR A 8 -19.30 3.01 -4.56
CA THR A 8 -19.18 4.38 -5.04
C THR A 8 -20.56 4.85 -5.53
N GLY A 9 -21.39 5.41 -4.64
CA GLY A 9 -22.51 6.27 -5.05
C GLY A 9 -23.90 6.03 -4.45
N THR A 10 -24.10 5.13 -3.48
CA THR A 10 -25.42 4.94 -2.83
C THR A 10 -25.30 4.77 -1.32
N THR A 11 -26.31 5.24 -0.58
CA THR A 11 -26.39 5.11 0.88
C THR A 11 -26.95 3.74 1.26
N SER A 12 -26.19 2.97 2.03
CA SER A 12 -26.60 1.66 2.55
C SER A 12 -27.06 1.76 4.01
N TYR A 13 -28.12 1.03 4.37
CA TYR A 13 -28.61 0.88 5.75
C TYR A 13 -28.36 -0.56 6.20
N TYR A 14 -27.78 -0.74 7.39
CA TYR A 14 -27.42 -2.05 7.95
C TYR A 14 -28.16 -2.28 9.27
N ILE A 15 -28.75 -3.46 9.43
CA ILE A 15 -29.22 -3.97 10.73
C ILE A 15 -28.22 -5.05 11.13
N ILE A 16 -27.59 -4.90 12.30
CA ILE A 16 -26.56 -5.81 12.80
C ILE A 16 -27.02 -6.37 14.14
N GLU A 17 -27.06 -7.69 14.24
CA GLU A 17 -27.16 -8.42 15.51
C GLU A 17 -25.83 -9.12 15.78
N MET A 18 -25.20 -8.81 16.91
CA MET A 18 -23.89 -9.36 17.27
C MET A 18 -24.09 -10.67 18.05
N VAL A 19 -23.57 -11.78 17.53
CA VAL A 19 -23.72 -13.11 18.16
C VAL A 19 -22.60 -13.40 19.15
N GLU A 20 -21.35 -13.09 18.80
CA GLU A 20 -20.18 -13.19 19.67
C GLU A 20 -19.21 -12.03 19.37
N THR A 21 -18.50 -11.56 20.39
CA THR A 21 -17.50 -10.49 20.28
C THR A 21 -16.14 -11.00 20.75
N SER A 22 -15.07 -10.44 20.20
CA SER A 22 -13.69 -10.78 20.56
C SER A 22 -12.94 -9.53 20.99
N GLU A 23 -12.24 -9.60 22.13
CA GLU A 23 -11.37 -8.53 22.57
C GLU A 23 -9.99 -8.59 21.91
N LYS A 24 -9.43 -7.41 21.60
CA LYS A 24 -8.07 -7.28 21.06
C LYS A 24 -6.99 -7.77 22.03
N GLY A 25 -7.28 -7.79 23.34
CA GLY A 25 -6.30 -8.11 24.38
C GLY A 25 -5.12 -7.13 24.42
N SER A 26 -4.10 -7.46 25.23
CA SER A 26 -2.87 -6.68 25.38
C SER A 26 -1.68 -7.25 24.60
N ASP A 27 -1.74 -8.52 24.17
CA ASP A 27 -0.67 -9.16 23.41
C ASP A 27 -0.89 -9.04 21.90
N MET A 28 -0.13 -8.14 21.28
CA MET A 28 -0.09 -7.96 19.84
C MET A 28 0.38 -9.24 19.10
N ASN A 29 1.23 -10.07 19.72
CA ASN A 29 1.81 -11.23 19.05
C ASN A 29 0.74 -12.26 18.66
N LYS A 30 -0.37 -12.31 19.41
CA LYS A 30 -1.54 -13.15 19.10
C LYS A 30 -2.09 -12.91 17.70
N TYR A 31 -2.01 -11.67 17.21
CA TYR A 31 -2.54 -11.27 15.89
C TYR A 31 -1.45 -10.80 14.92
N LYS A 32 -0.19 -11.16 15.20
CA LYS A 32 0.97 -10.68 14.42
C LYS A 32 0.85 -11.05 12.95
N LYS A 33 0.32 -12.22 12.63
CA LYS A 33 0.17 -12.69 11.25
C LYS A 33 -0.85 -11.85 10.50
N GLU A 34 -2.02 -11.62 11.09
CA GLU A 34 -3.10 -10.82 10.55
C GLU A 34 -2.65 -9.36 10.34
N LEU A 35 -1.92 -8.80 11.32
CA LEU A 35 -1.35 -7.46 11.20
C LEU A 35 -0.31 -7.37 10.08
N GLN A 36 0.54 -8.38 9.92
CA GLN A 36 1.51 -8.43 8.82
C GLN A 36 0.83 -8.54 7.45
N GLU A 37 -0.25 -9.32 7.35
CA GLU A 37 -1.05 -9.44 6.13
C GLU A 37 -1.70 -8.11 5.76
N GLU A 38 -2.30 -7.40 6.71
CA GLU A 38 -2.91 -6.09 6.49
C GLU A 38 -1.87 -5.05 6.03
N ILE A 39 -0.72 -4.96 6.72
CA ILE A 39 0.38 -4.05 6.33
C ILE A 39 0.88 -4.38 4.92
N LYS A 40 0.99 -5.68 4.58
CA LYS A 40 1.40 -6.10 3.24
C LYS A 40 0.36 -5.71 2.19
N ALA A 41 -0.93 -5.88 2.47
CA ALA A 41 -2.00 -5.49 1.58
C ALA A 41 -1.99 -3.96 1.35
N GLU A 42 -1.87 -3.16 2.41
CA GLU A 42 -1.79 -1.70 2.33
C GLU A 42 -0.59 -1.25 1.50
N LYS A 43 0.61 -1.78 1.77
CA LYS A 43 1.82 -1.44 1.00
C LYS A 43 1.78 -1.91 -0.45
N ASN A 44 1.08 -3.02 -0.73
CA ASN A 44 0.84 -3.48 -2.08
C ASN A 44 -0.20 -2.63 -2.84
N GLN A 45 -0.95 -1.76 -2.17
CA GLN A 45 -1.86 -0.81 -2.82
C GLN A 45 -1.26 0.60 -2.88
N ASP A 46 -0.32 0.93 -1.99
CA ASP A 46 0.39 2.22 -1.93
C ASP A 46 1.29 2.47 -3.15
N THR A 47 0.82 3.31 -4.06
CA THR A 47 1.55 3.75 -5.26
C THR A 47 2.88 4.43 -4.94
N SER A 48 2.97 5.16 -3.81
CA SER A 48 4.21 5.82 -3.39
C SER A 48 5.25 4.80 -2.94
N TYR A 49 4.83 3.75 -2.22
CA TYR A 49 5.70 2.65 -1.82
C TYR A 49 6.22 1.89 -3.05
N LYS A 50 5.34 1.54 -3.99
CA LYS A 50 5.73 0.88 -5.26
C LYS A 50 6.75 1.70 -6.05
N THR A 51 6.48 3.00 -6.20
CA THR A 51 7.38 3.95 -6.87
C THR A 51 8.75 3.96 -6.21
N LYS A 52 8.81 4.04 -4.87
CA LYS A 52 10.08 3.99 -4.12
C LYS A 52 10.85 2.68 -4.33
N VAL A 53 10.16 1.54 -4.32
CA VAL A 53 10.78 0.24 -4.57
C VAL A 53 11.35 0.19 -5.99
N LEU A 54 10.58 0.59 -7.01
CA LEU A 54 11.04 0.65 -8.39
C LEU A 54 12.26 1.56 -8.55
N THR A 55 12.22 2.78 -8.00
CA THR A 55 13.35 3.72 -7.97
C THR A 55 14.60 3.09 -7.36
N LYS A 56 14.46 2.36 -6.26
CA LYS A 56 15.58 1.71 -5.58
C LYS A 56 16.25 0.68 -6.49
N TYR A 57 15.48 -0.17 -7.17
CA TYR A 57 16.03 -1.15 -8.10
C TYR A 57 16.68 -0.49 -9.32
N LEU A 58 16.03 0.50 -9.93
CA LEU A 58 16.59 1.25 -11.07
C LEU A 58 17.93 1.92 -10.74
N LYS A 59 18.07 2.47 -9.52
CA LYS A 59 19.33 3.06 -9.04
C LYS A 59 20.39 1.99 -8.76
N ASN A 60 20.02 0.88 -8.11
CA ASN A 60 20.95 -0.19 -7.78
C ASN A 60 21.52 -0.87 -9.03
N ASP A 61 20.71 -1.07 -10.06
CA ASP A 61 21.11 -1.75 -11.29
C ASP A 61 21.80 -0.79 -12.29
N ASN A 62 22.06 0.45 -11.88
CA ASN A 62 22.67 1.51 -12.70
C ASN A 62 22.02 1.68 -14.08
N VAL A 63 20.68 1.59 -14.12
CA VAL A 63 19.92 1.67 -15.37
C VAL A 63 20.07 3.05 -15.98
N GLU A 64 20.80 3.13 -17.10
CA GLU A 64 20.99 4.36 -17.87
C GLU A 64 19.95 4.46 -18.98
N VAL A 65 19.15 5.53 -18.97
CA VAL A 65 18.13 5.77 -20.00
C VAL A 65 18.81 6.33 -21.26
N LYS A 66 19.18 5.46 -22.19
CA LYS A 66 19.88 5.84 -23.44
C LYS A 66 19.02 6.59 -24.45
N ASN A 67 17.70 6.44 -24.39
CA ASN A 67 16.78 7.07 -25.34
C ASN A 67 15.94 8.17 -24.65
N LYS A 68 16.13 9.41 -25.12
CA LYS A 68 15.49 10.62 -24.59
C LYS A 68 13.96 10.59 -24.59
N ALA A 69 13.34 9.84 -25.49
CA ALA A 69 11.89 9.71 -25.54
C ALA A 69 11.31 9.05 -24.27
N PHE A 70 12.10 8.26 -23.56
CA PHE A 70 11.67 7.60 -22.31
C PHE A 70 12.14 8.34 -21.05
N SER A 71 12.99 9.36 -21.18
CA SER A 71 13.52 10.13 -20.03
C SER A 71 12.41 10.78 -19.20
N SER A 72 11.31 11.20 -19.82
CA SER A 72 10.14 11.77 -19.13
C SER A 72 9.41 10.73 -18.27
N ILE A 73 9.28 9.49 -18.73
CA ILE A 73 8.64 8.39 -17.99
C ILE A 73 9.48 8.00 -16.78
N PHE A 74 10.81 8.04 -16.89
CA PHE A 74 11.71 7.74 -15.77
C PHE A 74 11.88 8.90 -14.79
N SER A 75 11.55 10.14 -15.19
CA SER A 75 11.73 11.33 -14.34
C SER A 75 11.05 11.18 -12.98
N GLN A 76 9.79 10.74 -12.94
CA GLN A 76 9.04 10.52 -11.69
C GLN A 76 9.67 9.48 -10.75
N PHE A 77 10.55 8.62 -11.26
CA PHE A 77 11.26 7.59 -10.51
C PHE A 77 12.70 7.98 -10.20
N THR A 78 13.26 9.01 -10.83
CA THR A 78 14.66 9.44 -10.63
C THR A 78 14.78 10.75 -9.86
N THR A 79 13.71 11.55 -9.74
CA THR A 79 13.71 12.74 -8.89
C THR A 79 13.86 12.30 -7.43
N SER A 80 15.09 12.36 -6.94
CA SER A 80 15.33 12.46 -5.50
C SER A 80 14.58 13.69 -5.06
N SER A 81 13.56 13.53 -4.21
CA SER A 81 12.96 14.64 -3.47
C SER A 81 14.10 15.39 -2.80
N SER A 82 14.56 16.47 -3.43
CA SER A 82 15.35 17.51 -2.80
C SER A 82 14.40 18.16 -1.81
N LYS A 83 14.39 17.64 -0.58
CA LYS A 83 13.88 18.39 0.55
C LYS A 83 14.79 19.60 0.70
N SER A 84 14.27 20.77 0.36
CA SER A 84 14.71 22.04 0.93
C SER A 84 14.40 22.08 2.42
#